data_AF-A0A7C5YDK5-F1
#
_entry.id   AF-A0A7C5YDK5-F1
#
_cell.length_a   1.000
_cell.length_b   1.000
_cell.length_c   1.000
_cell.angle_alpha   90.00
_cell.angle_beta   90.00
_cell.angle_gamma   90.00
#
_symmetry.space_group_name_H-M   'P 1'
#
loop_
_entity.id
_entity.type
_entity.pdbx_description
1 polymer ?
#
loop_
_entity_poly.entity_id
_entity_poly.type
_entity_poly.pdbx_seq_one_letter_code
_entity_poly.pdbx_strand_id
1 'polypeptide(L)' 'MMKEYVDVLKKIFDPVAIFMKDEEFIVVVKDEIDVNRKVKELYEMIDDDLSLMLLTKLEYEKLENKELGEKIL' A
#
# COMPACT_ATOMS: atom_id res chain seq x y z
N MET A 1 3.01 -6.22 -15.12
CA MET A 1 3.81 -5.32 -14.26
C MET A 1 2.92 -4.56 -13.27
N MET A 2 2.37 -3.37 -13.56
CA MET A 2 1.61 -2.59 -12.55
C MET A 2 0.40 -3.34 -11.93
N LYS A 3 -0.33 -4.09 -12.76
CA LYS A 3 -1.48 -4.89 -12.30
C LYS A 3 -1.08 -6.03 -11.36
N GLU A 4 0.08 -6.65 -11.59
CA GLU A 4 0.58 -7.76 -10.75
C GLU A 4 0.97 -7.24 -9.37
N TYR A 5 1.62 -6.07 -9.29
CA TYR A 5 1.92 -5.41 -8.02
C TYR A 5 0.65 -5.10 -7.23
N VAL A 6 -0.36 -4.52 -7.87
CA VAL A 6 -1.64 -4.23 -7.22
C VAL A 6 -2.33 -5.51 -6.73
N ASP A 7 -2.29 -6.60 -7.48
CA ASP A 7 -2.89 -7.87 -7.08
C ASP A 7 -2.15 -8.53 -5.89
N VAL A 8 -0.81 -8.42 -5.86
CA VAL A 8 0.00 -8.86 -4.70
C VAL A 8 -0.31 -8.01 -3.48
N LEU A 9 -0.34 -6.68 -3.60
CA LEU A 9 -0.68 -5.77 -2.51
C LEU A 9 -2.07 -6.04 -1.94
N LYS A 10 -3.06 -6.30 -2.82
CA LYS A 10 -4.41 -6.70 -2.40
C LYS A 10 -4.41 -7.99 -1.59
N LYS A 11 -3.68 -9.01 -2.04
CA LYS A 11 -3.63 -10.32 -1.38
C LYS A 11 -2.95 -10.25 -0.01
N ILE A 12 -1.92 -9.41 0.13
CA ILE A 12 -1.13 -9.32 1.35
C ILE A 12 -1.81 -8.43 2.38
N PHE A 13 -2.23 -7.23 1.97
CA PHE A 13 -2.64 -6.18 2.90
C PHE A 13 -4.15 -6.00 3.05
N ASP A 14 -4.98 -6.60 2.18
CA ASP A 14 -6.43 -6.32 2.10
C ASP A 14 -6.74 -4.81 2.21
N PRO A 15 -6.15 -3.97 1.34
CA PRO A 15 -6.16 -2.54 1.52
C PRO A 15 -7.53 -1.94 1.23
N VAL A 16 -7.86 -0.89 1.99
CA VAL A 16 -9.06 -0.08 1.82
C VAL A 16 -8.94 0.84 0.60
N ALA A 17 -7.73 1.28 0.30
CA ALA A 17 -7.42 2.07 -0.88
C ALA A 17 -5.95 1.89 -1.29
N ILE A 18 -5.68 2.07 -2.58
CA ILE A 18 -4.32 2.12 -3.11
C ILE A 18 -4.19 3.37 -3.99
N PHE A 19 -3.11 4.10 -3.80
CA PHE A 19 -2.73 5.24 -4.63
C PHE A 19 -1.33 5.03 -5.21
N MET A 20 -1.01 5.77 -6.27
CA MET A 20 0.34 5.87 -6.79
C MET A 20 0.74 7.33 -6.96
N LYS A 21 1.92 7.66 -6.47
CA LYS A 21 2.55 8.97 -6.58
C LYS A 21 4.03 8.79 -6.89
N ASP A 22 4.51 9.38 -7.98
CA ASP A 22 5.94 9.40 -8.31
C ASP A 22 6.61 8.00 -8.22
N GLU A 23 5.94 6.98 -8.77
CA GLU A 23 6.36 5.55 -8.75
C GLU A 23 6.36 4.86 -7.36
N GLU A 24 5.88 5.55 -6.31
CA GLU A 24 5.61 4.97 -4.99
C GLU A 24 4.14 4.54 -4.87
N PHE A 25 3.93 3.32 -4.38
CA PHE A 25 2.61 2.85 -4.00
C PHE A 25 2.28 3.33 -2.59
N ILE A 26 1.11 3.95 -2.42
CA ILE A 26 0.60 4.31 -1.10
C ILE A 26 -0.61 3.42 -0.80
N VAL A 27 -0.47 2.57 0.20
CA VAL A 27 -1.45 1.52 0.51
C VAL A 27 -2.10 1.83 1.85
N VAL A 28 -3.42 2.03 1.82
CA VAL A 28 -4.21 2.32 3.02
C VAL A 28 -4.80 1.02 3.56
N VAL A 29 -4.47 0.69 4.80
CA VAL A 29 -4.84 -0.57 5.48
C VAL A 29 -5.72 -0.31 6.69
N LYS A 30 -6.43 -1.34 7.16
CA LYS A 30 -7.15 -1.31 8.43
C LYS A 30 -6.15 -1.23 9.60
N ASP A 31 -6.50 -0.55 10.69
CA ASP A 31 -5.60 -0.32 11.82
C ASP A 31 -5.15 -1.60 12.56
N GLU A 32 -5.85 -2.73 12.36
CA GLU A 32 -5.62 -3.99 13.06
C GLU A 32 -4.58 -4.91 12.41
N ILE A 33 -3.92 -4.49 11.33
CA ILE A 33 -2.98 -5.36 10.62
C ILE A 33 -1.59 -5.42 11.25
N ASP A 34 -0.96 -6.59 11.24
CA ASP A 34 0.46 -6.76 11.59
C ASP A 34 1.34 -6.32 10.41
N VAL A 35 1.64 -5.03 10.35
CA VAL A 35 2.40 -4.39 9.27
C VAL A 35 3.76 -5.07 9.05
N ASN A 36 4.51 -5.34 10.12
CA ASN A 36 5.86 -5.90 10.01
C ASN A 36 5.86 -7.28 9.35
N ARG A 37 4.93 -8.14 9.78
CA ARG A 37 4.78 -9.46 9.17
C ARG A 37 4.38 -9.36 7.70
N LYS A 38 3.44 -8.47 7.37
CA LYS A 38 2.93 -8.31 6.00
C LYS A 38 3.96 -7.72 5.03
N VAL A 39 4.79 -6.78 5.49
CA VAL A 39 5.91 -6.27 4.71
C VAL A 39 6.94 -7.36 4.44
N LYS A 40 7.20 -8.26 5.40
CA LYS A 40 8.07 -9.41 5.17
C LYS A 40 7.48 -10.37 4.11
N GLU A 41 6.18 -10.70 4.22
CA GLU A 41 5.47 -11.51 3.21
C GLU A 41 5.55 -10.87 1.81
N LEU A 42 5.54 -9.53 1.71
CA LEU A 42 5.66 -8.80 0.45
C LEU A 42 7.03 -8.98 -0.21
N TYR A 43 8.11 -8.78 0.53
CA TYR A 43 9.48 -8.95 0.00
C TYR A 43 9.81 -10.40 -0.38
N GLU A 44 9.10 -11.38 0.17
CA GLU A 44 9.22 -12.78 -0.26
C GLU A 44 8.49 -13.06 -1.59
N MET A 45 7.50 -12.24 -1.97
CA MET A 45 6.70 -12.40 -3.19
C MET A 45 7.16 -11.52 -4.35
N ILE A 46 7.95 -10.47 -4.06
CA ILE A 46 8.40 -9.50 -5.05
C ILE A 46 9.93 -9.40 -4.98
N ASP A 47 10.59 -9.69 -6.10
CA ASP A 47 12.07 -9.69 -6.24
C ASP A 47 12.63 -8.28 -6.59
N ASP A 48 11.73 -7.29 -6.71
CA ASP A 48 12.00 -5.91 -7.16
C ASP A 48 11.97 -4.92 -5.98
N ASP A 49 12.74 -3.83 -6.09
CA ASP A 49 12.74 -2.69 -5.15
C ASP A 49 11.43 -1.87 -5.30
N LEU A 50 10.34 -2.43 -4.78
CA LEU A 50 9.04 -1.76 -4.73
C LEU A 50 9.08 -0.63 -3.68
N SER A 51 8.88 0.61 -4.13
CA SER A 51 8.66 1.74 -3.22
C SER A 51 7.23 1.72 -2.69
N LEU A 52 7.08 1.59 -1.37
CA LEU A 52 5.80 1.39 -0.69
C LEU A 52 5.70 2.24 0.58
N MET A 53 4.64 3.04 0.66
CA MET A 53 4.18 3.71 1.89
C MET A 53 2.90 3.02 2.39
N LEU A 54 2.90 2.61 3.66
CA LEU A 54 1.72 2.07 4.32
C LEU A 54 1.11 3.14 5.23
N LEU A 55 -0.20 3.32 5.10
CA LEU A 55 -0.98 4.20 5.97
C LEU A 55 -2.10 3.39 6.61
N THR A 56 -2.26 3.50 7.91
CA THR A 56 -3.49 3.07 8.57
C THR A 56 -4.66 3.97 8.17
N LYS A 57 -5.89 3.49 8.36
CA LYS A 57 -7.08 4.27 8.09
C LYS A 57 -7.09 5.56 8.91
N LEU A 58 -6.66 5.52 10.18
CA LEU A 58 -6.56 6.70 11.03
C LEU A 58 -5.53 7.71 10.50
N GLU A 59 -4.38 7.26 10.00
CA GLU A 59 -3.38 8.14 9.40
C GLU A 59 -3.88 8.77 8.10
N TYR A 60 -4.56 7.98 7.26
CA TYR A 60 -5.19 8.45 6.04
C TYR A 60 -6.27 9.52 6.29
N GLU A 61 -7.08 9.37 7.34
CA GLU A 61 -8.13 10.34 7.70
C GLU A 61 -7.57 11.65 8.26
N LYS A 62 -6.39 11.61 8.89
CA LYS A 62 -5.72 12.79 9.47
C LYS A 62 -4.93 13.62 8.44
N LEU A 63 -4.74 13.11 7.23
CA LEU A 63 -4.06 13.83 6.15
C LEU A 63 -4.98 14.93 5.60
N GLU A 64 -4.73 16.17 5.99
CA GLU A 64 -5.52 17.35 5.60
C GLU A 64 -5.41 17.68 4.11
N ASN A 65 -4.30 17.32 3.45
CA ASN A 65 -4.09 17.46 2.01
C ASN A 65 -3.67 16.11 1.43
N LYS A 66 -4.61 15.40 0.83
CA LYS A 66 -4.40 14.07 0.22
C LYS A 66 -3.63 14.18 -1.09
N GLU A 67 -2.39 14.65 -1.04
CA GLU A 67 -1.44 14.57 -2.16
C GLU A 67 -0.90 13.14 -2.30
N LEU A 68 -1.81 12.18 -2.43
CA LEU A 68 -1.51 10.75 -2.50
C LEU A 68 -1.36 10.26 -3.95
N GLY A 69 -1.47 11.18 -4.92
CA GLY A 69 -1.40 10.87 -6.35
C GLY A 69 -2.69 10.24 -6.88
N GLU A 70 -2.55 9.38 -7.89
CA GLU A 70 -3.66 8.75 -8.58
C GLU A 70 -4.23 7.59 -7.76
N LYS A 71 -5.56 7.56 -7.57
CA LYS A 71 -6.24 6.45 -6.91
C LYS A 71 -6.40 5.27 -7.87
N ILE A 72 -5.82 4.13 -7.52
CA ILE A 72 -5.84 2.89 -8.30
C ILE A 72 -6.98 1.95 -7.82
N LEU A 73 -7.28 1.96 -6.53
CA LEU A 73 -8.31 1.13 -5.87
C LEU A 73 -9.05 1.91 -4.79
#